data_AF-A0A4Q3V5D1-F1
#
_entry.id   AF-A0A4Q3V5D1-F1
#
_cell.length_a   1.000
_cell.length_b   1.000
_cell.length_c   1.000
_cell.angle_alpha   90.00
_cell.angle_beta   90.00
_cell.angle_gamma   90.00
#
_symmetry.space_group_name_H-M   'P 1'
#
loop_
_entity.id
_entity.type
_entity.pdbx_description
1 polymer ?
#
loop_
_entity_poly.entity_id
_entity_poly.type
_entity_poly.pdbx_seq_one_letter_code
_entity_poly.pdbx_strand_id
1 'polypeptide(L)' 'LVFRKTARNFNPDMATAGKFCVAEVEEIVPVGSLDPDQIHLPGIFVNRVIQGKFEKRIEQRTVRKRA' A
#
# COMPACT_ATOMS: atom_id res chain seq x y z
N LEU A 1 -1.92 2.83 7.27
CA LEU A 1 -1.70 2.64 5.82
C LEU A 1 -2.74 1.71 5.24
N VAL A 2 -3.23 2.02 4.03
CA VAL A 2 -4.27 1.25 3.33
C VAL A 2 -3.73 0.82 1.97
N PHE A 3 -3.59 -0.49 1.75
CA PHE A 3 -3.26 -1.07 0.46
C PHE A 3 -4.50 -1.45 -0.36
N ARG A 4 -4.42 -1.28 -1.67
CA ARG A 4 -5.51 -1.60 -2.60
C ARG A 4 -5.45 -3.05 -3.08
N LYS A 5 -6.42 -3.87 -2.66
CA LYS A 5 -6.62 -5.26 -3.13
C LYS A 5 -5.31 -6.09 -2.99
N THR A 6 -4.97 -6.87 -4.02
CA THR A 6 -3.80 -7.76 -4.06
C THR A 6 -2.45 -7.03 -4.12
N ALA A 7 -2.44 -5.70 -4.26
CA ALA A 7 -1.21 -4.92 -4.05
C ALA A 7 -0.75 -4.96 -2.57
N ARG A 8 -1.60 -5.45 -1.65
CA ARG A 8 -1.24 -5.82 -0.27
C ARG A 8 -0.59 -7.20 -0.20
N ASN A 9 0.41 -7.47 -1.04
CA ASN A 9 1.17 -8.71 -0.94
C ASN A 9 2.11 -8.62 0.28
N PHE A 10 3.41 -8.80 0.10
CA PHE A 10 4.41 -8.78 1.17
C PHE A 10 4.68 -7.39 1.79
N ASN A 11 4.01 -6.34 1.33
CA ASN A 11 4.23 -4.98 1.83
C ASN A 11 4.12 -4.83 3.36
N PRO A 12 3.08 -5.37 4.05
CA PRO A 12 3.01 -5.30 5.51
C PRO A 12 4.12 -6.09 6.21
N ASP A 13 4.45 -7.29 5.71
CA ASP A 13 5.47 -8.15 6.30
C ASP A 13 6.86 -7.50 6.21
N MET A 14 7.17 -6.87 5.07
CA MET A 14 8.43 -6.15 4.89
C MET A 14 8.51 -4.89 5.77
N ALA A 15 7.38 -4.21 5.99
CA ALA A 15 7.34 -3.04 6.85
C ALA A 15 7.62 -3.40 8.32
N THR A 16 7.13 -4.53 8.81
CA THR A 16 7.33 -4.95 10.21
C THR A 16 8.70 -5.59 10.45
N ALA A 17 9.30 -6.22 9.44
CA ALA A 17 10.63 -6.85 9.55
C ALA A 17 11.79 -5.84 9.49
N GLY A 18 11.57 -4.66 8.92
CA GLY A 18 12.61 -3.64 8.75
C GLY A 18 12.88 -2.85 10.03
N LYS A 19 14.16 -2.57 10.31
CA LYS A 19 14.55 -1.57 11.34
C LYS A 19 14.09 -0.15 10.96
N PHE A 20 14.04 0.13 9.67
CA PHE A 20 13.64 1.42 9.13
C PHE A 20 12.77 1.21 7.88
N CYS A 21 11.49 1.57 7.96
CA CYS A 21 10.52 1.43 6.88
C CYS A 21 10.19 2.79 6.25
N VAL A 22 10.32 2.85 4.92
CA VAL A 22 9.88 3.97 4.09
C VAL A 22 8.74 3.47 3.21
N ALA A 23 7.56 4.10 3.31
CA ALA A 23 6.39 3.76 2.51
C ALA A 23 6.20 4.78 1.39
N GLU A 24 6.27 4.33 0.13
CA GLU A 24 5.86 5.12 -1.03
C GLU A 24 4.36 4.91 -1.28
N VAL A 25 3.59 5.99 -1.32
CA VAL A 25 2.13 5.96 -1.42
C VAL A 25 1.61 6.84 -2.54
N GLU A 26 0.43 6.51 -3.06
CA GLU A 26 -0.23 7.32 -4.10
C GLU A 26 -0.85 8.60 -3.52
N GLU A 27 -1.38 8.51 -2.31
CA GLU A 27 -2.13 9.58 -1.66
C GLU A 27 -1.69 9.69 -0.19
N ILE A 28 -1.47 10.94 0.24
CA ILE A 28 -1.28 11.31 1.64
C ILE A 28 -2.50 12.12 2.05
N VAL A 29 -3.17 11.68 3.10
CA VAL A 29 -4.37 12.33 3.63
C VAL A 29 -4.11 12.87 5.04
N PRO A 30 -4.88 13.88 5.49
CA PRO A 30 -4.79 14.36 6.86
C PRO A 30 -5.06 13.26 7.89
N VAL A 31 -4.44 13.37 9.07
CA VAL A 31 -4.67 12.45 10.20
C VAL A 31 -6.16 12.43 10.56
N GLY A 32 -6.70 11.24 10.79
CA GLY A 32 -8.13 11.03 11.08
C GLY A 32 -9.02 10.89 9.85
N SER A 33 -8.50 11.13 8.63
CA SER A 33 -9.29 10.95 7.39
C SER A 33 -9.47 9.49 6.99
N LEU A 34 -8.64 8.59 7.52
CA LEU A 34 -8.77 7.15 7.33
C LEU A 34 -9.50 6.56 8.53
N ASP A 35 -10.54 5.76 8.26
CA ASP A 35 -11.23 4.96 9.25
C ASP A 35 -10.23 4.00 9.93
N PRO A 36 -10.09 4.02 11.27
CA PRO A 36 -9.21 3.14 12.01
C PRO A 36 -9.42 1.64 11.68
N ASP A 37 -10.66 1.20 11.46
CA ASP A 37 -10.97 -0.20 11.16
C ASP A 37 -10.54 -0.63 9.75
N GLN A 38 -10.25 0.35 8.88
CA GLN A 38 -9.76 0.11 7.52
C GLN A 38 -8.22 0.14 7.41
N ILE A 39 -7.52 0.42 8.51
CA ILE A 39 -6.06 0.47 8.53
C ILE A 39 -5.48 -0.95 8.44
N HIS A 40 -4.78 -1.23 7.34
CA HIS A 40 -4.14 -2.53 7.12
C HIS A 40 -2.77 -2.66 7.81
N LEU A 41 -2.02 -1.56 7.84
CA LEU A 41 -0.72 -1.50 8.52
C LEU A 41 -0.72 -0.28 9.44
N PRO A 42 -0.63 -0.49 10.77
CA PRO A 42 -0.53 0.58 11.74
C PRO A 42 0.69 1.48 11.48
N GLY A 43 0.55 2.78 11.73
CA GLY A 43 1.60 3.77 11.46
C GLY A 43 2.89 3.56 12.26
N ILE A 44 2.84 2.82 13.37
CA ILE A 44 4.01 2.53 14.22
C ILE A 44 5.12 1.78 13.47
N PHE A 45 4.77 1.01 12.43
CA PHE A 45 5.73 0.25 11.64
C PHE A 45 6.37 1.09 10.52
N VAL A 46 6.02 2.36 10.37
CA VAL A 46 6.48 3.20 9.27
C VAL A 46 7.17 4.45 9.78
N ASN A 47 8.41 4.66 9.36
CA ASN A 47 9.23 5.79 9.79
C ASN A 47 9.10 6.99 8.87
N ARG A 48 8.93 6.76 7.56
CA ARG A 48 8.74 7.83 6.57
C ARG A 48 7.69 7.46 5.55
N VAL A 49 6.93 8.45 5.12
CA VAL A 49 5.94 8.34 4.04
C VAL A 49 6.35 9.31 2.95
N ILE A 50 6.39 8.85 1.71
CA ILE A 50 6.69 9.67 0.52
C ILE A 50 5.57 9.49 -0.50
N GLN A 51 5.16 10.57 -1.15
CA GLN A 51 4.15 10.51 -2.20
C GLN A 51 4.82 10.30 -3.56
N GLY A 52 4.46 9.20 -4.23
CA GLY A 52 5.06 8.76 -5.48
C GLY A 52 4.13 8.85 -6.69
N LYS A 53 4.70 8.77 -7.89
CA LYS A 53 3.97 8.56 -9.15
C LYS A 53 4.32 7.18 -9.71
N PHE A 54 3.31 6.36 -9.98
CA PHE A 54 3.50 4.96 -10.34
C PHE A 54 2.93 4.66 -11.73
N GLU A 55 3.70 3.95 -12.56
CA GLU A 55 3.26 3.49 -13.88
C GLU A 55 2.29 2.29 -13.81
N LYS A 56 2.39 1.46 -12.76
CA LYS A 56 1.55 0.26 -12.50
C LYS A 56 1.38 -0.64 -13.73
N ARG A 57 2.49 -1.13 -14.28
CA ARG A 57 2.51 -2.03 -15.44
C ARG A 57 1.71 -3.30 -15.17
N ILE A 58 0.93 -3.73 -16.17
CA ILE A 58 0.24 -5.02 -16.17
C ILE A 58 1.07 -5.96 -17.03
N GLU A 59 1.69 -6.97 -16.42
CA GLU A 59 2.51 -7.95 -17.13
C GLU A 59 1.67 -8.76 -18.13
N GLN A 60 0.52 -9.27 -17.70
CA GLN A 60 -0.38 -10.07 -18.54
C GLN A 60 -1.83 -9.58 -18.44
N ARG A 61 -2.27 -8.80 -19.43
CA ARG A 61 -3.63 -8.24 -19.46
C ARG A 61 -4.61 -9.24 -20.08
N THR A 62 -5.33 -9.97 -19.23
CA THR A 62 -6.40 -10.90 -19.66
C THR A 62 -7.77 -10.22 -19.58
N VAL A 63 -8.52 -10.13 -20.69
CA VAL A 63 -9.79 -9.38 -20.80
C VAL A 63 -11.03 -10.23 -21.20
N ARG A 64 -10.93 -11.56 -21.17
CA ARG A 64 -11.93 -12.45 -21.80
C ARG A 64 -13.34 -12.36 -21.19
N LYS A 65 -14.35 -12.81 -21.96
CA LYS A 65 -15.42 -13.65 -21.43
C LYS A 65 -14.96 -15.11 -21.46
N ARG A 66 -15.01 -15.77 -20.30
CA ARG A 66 -14.79 -17.22 -20.17
C ARG A 66 -15.96 -17.90 -20.93
N ALA A 67 -15.62 -18.86 -21.78
CA ALA A 67 -16.54 -19.56 -22.68
C ALA A 67 -17.84 -19.99 -21.99
#